data_AF-A0A7S2H8V6-F1
#
_entry.id   AF-A0A7S2H8V6-F1
#
_cell.length_a   1.000
_cell.length_b   1.000
_cell.length_c   1.000
_cell.angle_alpha   90.00
_cell.angle_beta   90.00
_cell.angle_gamma   90.00
#
_symmetry.space_group_name_H-M   'P 1'
#
loop_
_entity.id
_entity.type
_entity.pdbx_description
1 polymer ?
#
loop_
_entity_poly.entity_id
_entity_poly.type
_entity_poly.pdbx_seq_one_letter_code
_entity_poly.pdbx_strand_id
1 'polypeptide(L)'
;RGLGGRGAGCGPAMPLLRVELEADRRRAQLVLVGSNSALGWWDPGRGAPLKWTGSAWETEEPLTLPLDGRASAVECKFVRLDGEESDWEEGPCRRLEVPTKGSCDVFLEAAFNQQAHSVRALTNKEVQQRVEERAATAAATAAAITAAGTAEAQ
;
A
#
# COMPACT_ATOMS: atom_id res chain seq x y z
N ARG A 1 49.61 -6.11 -13.45
CA ARG A 1 48.24 -6.15 -14.03
C ARG A 1 47.27 -6.45 -12.90
N GLY A 2 46.61 -5.43 -12.35
CA GLY A 2 45.63 -5.59 -11.27
C GLY A 2 44.46 -4.67 -11.52
N LEU A 3 43.41 -5.19 -12.17
CA LEU A 3 42.10 -4.55 -12.27
C LEU A 3 41.06 -5.62 -11.99
N GLY A 4 40.75 -5.81 -10.71
CA GLY A 4 39.52 -6.47 -10.28
C GLY A 4 38.63 -5.39 -9.69
N GLY A 5 37.95 -4.63 -10.56
CA GLY A 5 37.02 -3.60 -10.14
C GLY A 5 35.97 -4.21 -9.22
N ARG A 6 35.85 -3.65 -8.01
CA ARG A 6 34.72 -3.91 -7.11
C ARG A 6 33.47 -3.53 -7.89
N GLY A 7 32.75 -4.53 -8.40
CA GLY A 7 31.40 -4.31 -8.91
C GLY A 7 30.62 -3.65 -7.79
N ALA A 8 30.16 -2.42 -8.02
CA ALA A 8 29.17 -1.78 -7.20
C ALA A 8 27.90 -2.63 -7.30
N GLY A 9 27.81 -3.64 -6.42
CA GLY A 9 26.60 -4.41 -6.25
C GLY A 9 25.53 -3.43 -5.80
N CYS A 10 24.67 -3.05 -6.73
CA CYS A 10 23.40 -2.40 -6.43
C CYS A 10 22.72 -3.31 -5.40
N GLY A 11 22.58 -2.84 -4.16
CA GLY A 11 21.90 -3.61 -3.12
C GLY A 11 20.49 -4.01 -3.58
N PRO A 12 19.86 -5.00 -2.92
CA PRO A 12 18.49 -5.38 -3.25
C PRO A 12 17.59 -4.14 -3.23
N ALA A 13 16.83 -3.93 -4.30
CA ALA A 13 15.88 -2.83 -4.36
C ALA A 13 14.78 -3.09 -3.32
N MET A 14 14.50 -2.07 -2.52
CA MET A 14 13.44 -2.07 -1.51
C MET A 14 12.50 -0.87 -1.77
N PRO A 15 11.71 -0.94 -2.84
CA PRO A 15 10.68 0.04 -3.11
C PRO A 15 9.61 0.05 -2.02
N LEU A 16 9.05 1.23 -1.79
CA LEU A 16 8.01 1.47 -0.80
C LEU A 16 6.66 1.61 -1.50
N LEU A 17 5.77 0.64 -1.35
CA LEU A 17 4.44 0.66 -1.96
C LEU A 17 3.45 1.40 -1.07
N ARG A 18 2.77 2.38 -1.65
CA ARG A 18 1.58 3.04 -1.09
C ARG A 18 0.39 2.68 -1.96
N VAL A 19 -0.74 2.45 -1.31
CA VAL A 19 -1.97 2.06 -2.00
C VAL A 19 -3.08 3.04 -1.67
N GLU A 20 -3.86 3.36 -2.68
CA GLU A 20 -5.17 4.01 -2.57
C GLU A 20 -6.16 3.17 -3.37
N LEU A 21 -7.19 2.69 -2.69
CA LEU A 21 -8.21 1.79 -3.21
C LEU A 21 -9.58 2.43 -3.03
N GLU A 22 -10.26 2.71 -4.14
CA GLU A 22 -11.67 3.05 -4.14
C GLU A 22 -12.50 1.77 -3.92
N ALA A 23 -13.24 1.73 -2.82
CA ALA A 23 -14.15 0.64 -2.50
C ALA A 23 -15.21 1.12 -1.53
N ASP A 24 -16.38 0.49 -1.53
CA ASP A 24 -17.42 0.81 -0.56
C ASP A 24 -16.95 0.52 0.88
N ARG A 25 -17.34 1.40 1.81
CA ARG A 25 -17.04 1.27 3.24
C ARG A 25 -18.01 0.27 3.90
N ARG A 26 -17.97 -0.99 3.48
CA ARG A 26 -18.60 -2.08 4.24
C ARG A 26 -17.86 -2.27 5.58
N ARG A 27 -18.53 -2.93 6.53
CA ARG A 27 -17.94 -3.36 7.82
C ARG A 27 -16.91 -4.49 7.65
N ALA A 28 -16.26 -4.57 6.50
CA ALA A 28 -15.24 -5.54 6.18
C ALA A 28 -13.86 -4.86 6.24
N GLN A 29 -12.84 -5.62 6.63
CA GLN A 29 -11.45 -5.17 6.51
C GLN A 29 -10.98 -5.44 5.08
N LEU A 30 -10.37 -4.45 4.44
CA LEU A 30 -9.71 -4.64 3.14
C LEU A 30 -8.23 -4.89 3.34
N VAL A 31 -7.71 -5.91 2.65
CA VAL A 31 -6.29 -6.26 2.64
C VAL A 31 -5.79 -6.39 1.20
N LEU A 32 -4.52 -6.07 0.98
CA LEU A 32 -3.80 -6.38 -0.25
C LEU A 32 -2.96 -7.64 -0.03
N VAL A 33 -3.21 -8.67 -0.83
CA VAL A 33 -2.44 -9.93 -0.82
C VAL A 33 -1.71 -10.11 -2.14
N GLY A 34 -0.63 -10.89 -2.13
CA GLY A 34 0.14 -11.07 -3.35
C GLY A 34 1.32 -12.02 -3.26
N SER A 35 2.05 -12.08 -4.36
CA SER A 35 3.21 -12.94 -4.58
C SER A 35 4.49 -12.46 -3.88
N ASN A 36 4.40 -11.46 -3.01
CA ASN A 36 5.52 -10.91 -2.26
C ASN A 36 5.33 -11.19 -0.77
N SER A 37 6.43 -11.32 -0.03
CA SER A 37 6.39 -11.55 1.41
C SER A 37 5.70 -10.44 2.20
N ALA A 38 5.83 -9.19 1.75
CA ALA A 38 5.14 -8.05 2.34
C ALA A 38 3.63 -8.06 2.08
N LEU A 39 3.17 -8.89 1.13
CA LEU A 39 1.76 -9.10 0.79
C LEU A 39 1.26 -10.49 1.22
N GLY A 40 1.98 -11.15 2.14
CA GLY A 40 1.50 -12.35 2.80
C GLY A 40 1.59 -13.66 2.01
N TRP A 41 2.18 -13.69 0.81
CA TRP A 41 2.25 -14.90 -0.03
C TRP A 41 0.87 -15.51 -0.33
N TRP A 42 -0.08 -14.67 -0.74
CA TRP A 42 -1.47 -15.05 -1.02
C TRP A 42 -2.28 -15.57 0.18
N ASP A 43 -1.80 -15.37 1.41
CA ASP A 43 -2.55 -15.63 2.64
C ASP A 43 -3.27 -14.34 3.10
N PRO A 44 -4.61 -14.28 3.09
CA PRO A 44 -5.37 -13.11 3.53
C PRO A 44 -5.15 -12.73 4.99
N GLY A 45 -4.85 -13.71 5.87
CA GLY A 45 -4.53 -13.44 7.28
C GLY A 45 -3.18 -12.74 7.46
N ARG A 46 -2.34 -12.74 6.41
CA ARG A 46 -1.02 -12.11 6.36
C ARG A 46 -0.94 -10.98 5.33
N GLY A 47 -2.07 -10.63 4.71
CA GLY A 47 -2.16 -9.54 3.75
C GLY A 47 -1.85 -8.19 4.38
N ALA A 48 -1.44 -7.24 3.55
CA ALA A 48 -1.20 -5.88 4.00
C ALA A 48 -2.55 -5.17 4.28
N PRO A 49 -2.82 -4.73 5.51
CA PRO A 49 -4.10 -4.12 5.84
C PRO A 49 -4.23 -2.72 5.25
N LEU A 50 -5.43 -2.41 4.76
CA LEU A 50 -5.82 -1.07 4.33
C LEU A 50 -6.73 -0.45 5.39
N LYS A 51 -6.60 0.87 5.56
CA LYS A 51 -7.37 1.68 6.48
C LYS A 51 -8.25 2.63 5.71
N TRP A 52 -9.52 2.71 6.11
CA TRP A 52 -10.43 3.70 5.56
C TRP A 52 -10.07 5.11 6.04
N THR A 53 -9.83 6.03 5.10
CA THR A 53 -9.43 7.42 5.39
C THR A 53 -10.60 8.41 5.38
N GLY A 54 -11.79 7.98 4.97
CA GLY A 54 -12.96 8.86 4.80
C GLY A 54 -13.48 8.85 3.37
N SER A 55 -12.56 8.75 2.41
CA SER A 55 -12.82 8.74 0.96
C SER A 55 -12.34 7.46 0.27
N ALA A 56 -11.24 6.87 0.73
CA ALA A 56 -10.65 5.69 0.13
C ALA A 56 -10.05 4.75 1.19
N TRP A 57 -9.66 3.55 0.77
CA TRP A 57 -8.88 2.61 1.56
C TRP A 57 -7.40 2.77 1.23
N GLU A 58 -6.57 3.01 2.23
CA GLU A 58 -5.15 3.28 2.01
C GLU A 58 -4.24 2.48 2.95
N THR A 59 -3.00 2.24 2.55
CA THR A 59 -1.99 1.69 3.46
C THR A 59 -1.67 2.69 4.56
N GLU A 60 -1.66 2.28 5.83
CA GLU A 60 -1.33 3.19 6.95
C GLU A 60 0.13 3.65 6.89
N GLU A 61 1.04 2.74 6.54
CA GLU A 61 2.45 3.01 6.29
C GLU A 61 2.85 2.45 4.92
N PRO A 62 3.88 3.02 4.26
CA PRO A 62 4.39 2.44 3.03
C PRO A 62 4.89 1.00 3.27
N LEU A 63 4.51 0.08 2.39
CA LEU A 63 4.92 -1.31 2.44
C LEU A 63 6.27 -1.47 1.76
N THR A 64 7.30 -1.88 2.49
CA THR A 64 8.56 -2.28 1.87
C THR A 64 8.34 -3.54 1.05
N LEU A 65 8.60 -3.50 -0.26
CA LEU A 65 8.54 -4.65 -1.15
C LEU A 65 9.96 -5.16 -1.42
N PRO A 66 10.44 -6.22 -0.74
CA PRO A 66 11.75 -6.78 -1.04
C PRO A 66 11.72 -7.41 -2.44
N LEU A 67 12.61 -6.93 -3.32
CA LEU A 67 12.81 -7.53 -4.65
C LEU A 67 14.15 -8.28 -4.66
N ASP A 68 14.14 -9.47 -5.25
CA ASP A 68 15.32 -10.34 -5.36
C ASP A 68 16.27 -9.95 -6.51
N GLY A 69 15.97 -8.84 -7.20
CA GLY A 69 16.70 -8.34 -8.35
C GLY A 69 16.43 -9.09 -9.66
N ARG A 70 15.60 -10.14 -9.65
CA ARG A 70 15.25 -10.93 -10.85
C ARG A 70 13.88 -10.58 -11.42
N ALA A 71 12.92 -10.26 -10.56
CA ALA A 71 11.57 -9.90 -10.96
C ALA A 71 11.22 -8.46 -10.56
N SER A 72 10.77 -7.66 -11.54
CA SER A 72 10.13 -6.35 -11.32
C SER A 72 8.63 -6.46 -11.04
N ALA A 73 8.03 -7.61 -11.35
CA ALA A 73 6.60 -7.81 -11.29
C ALA A 73 6.18 -8.42 -9.95
N VAL A 74 5.29 -7.74 -9.24
CA VAL A 74 4.59 -8.27 -8.07
C VAL A 74 3.13 -8.50 -8.46
N GLU A 75 2.64 -9.72 -8.30
CA GLU A 75 1.23 -10.02 -8.50
C GLU A 75 0.46 -9.80 -7.20
N CYS A 76 -0.72 -9.21 -7.30
CA CYS A 76 -1.55 -8.93 -6.13
C CYS A 76 -3.05 -8.94 -6.43
N LYS A 77 -3.85 -9.06 -5.37
CA LYS A 77 -5.31 -8.92 -5.35
C LYS A 77 -5.76 -8.23 -4.07
N PHE A 78 -6.87 -7.52 -4.17
CA PHE A 78 -7.58 -7.04 -2.98
C PHE A 78 -8.52 -8.12 -2.46
N VAL A 79 -8.61 -8.22 -1.13
CA VAL A 79 -9.51 -9.17 -0.45
C VAL A 79 -10.26 -8.43 0.64
N ARG A 80 -11.57 -8.61 0.67
CA ARG A 80 -12.43 -8.20 1.78
C ARG A 80 -12.51 -9.33 2.78
N LEU A 81 -12.29 -9.02 4.05
CA LEU A 81 -12.42 -9.93 5.17
C LEU A 81 -13.64 -9.52 6.00
N ASP A 82 -14.59 -10.43 6.14
CA ASP A 82 -15.78 -10.28 7.00
C ASP A 82 -15.85 -11.47 7.96
N GLY A 83 -15.23 -11.32 9.13
CA GLY A 83 -15.03 -12.43 10.06
C GLY A 83 -14.11 -13.50 9.47
N GLU A 84 -14.65 -14.72 9.29
CA GLU A 84 -13.93 -15.85 8.71
C GLU A 84 -14.09 -15.94 7.17
N GLU A 85 -15.00 -15.14 6.59
CA GLU A 85 -15.23 -15.12 5.15
C GLU A 85 -14.22 -14.21 4.44
N SER A 86 -13.71 -14.69 3.30
CA SER A 86 -12.83 -13.91 2.42
C SER A 86 -13.46 -13.77 1.04
N ASP A 87 -13.69 -12.52 0.64
CA ASP A 87 -14.23 -12.15 -0.67
C ASP A 87 -13.10 -11.53 -1.50
N TRP A 88 -12.67 -12.28 -2.51
CA TRP A 88 -11.55 -11.92 -3.36
C TRP A 88 -12.02 -11.05 -4.50
N GLU A 89 -11.21 -10.06 -4.86
CA GLU A 89 -11.44 -9.27 -6.06
C GLU A 89 -11.60 -10.17 -7.31
N GLU A 90 -12.59 -9.84 -8.13
CA GLU A 90 -12.91 -10.55 -9.37
C GLU A 90 -11.79 -10.40 -10.44
N GLY A 91 -11.77 -11.31 -11.42
CA GLY A 91 -10.85 -11.23 -12.56
C GLY A 91 -9.43 -11.74 -12.28
N PRO A 92 -8.47 -11.50 -13.19
CA PRO A 92 -7.09 -11.95 -13.04
C PRO A 92 -6.33 -11.17 -11.96
N CYS A 93 -5.20 -11.70 -11.49
CA CYS A 93 -4.29 -10.97 -10.60
C CYS A 93 -3.82 -9.67 -11.25
N ARG A 94 -3.73 -8.60 -10.45
CA ARG A 94 -3.08 -7.35 -10.86
C ARG A 94 -1.58 -7.58 -10.88
N ARG A 95 -0.88 -6.95 -11.82
CA ARG A 95 0.57 -7.07 -11.97
C ARG A 95 1.20 -5.70 -11.83
N LEU A 96 1.87 -5.50 -10.71
CA LEU A 96 2.57 -4.26 -10.39
C LEU A 96 3.98 -4.33 -10.95
N GLU A 97 4.29 -3.47 -11.91
CA GLU A 97 5.67 -3.29 -12.37
C GLU A 97 6.38 -2.31 -11.44
N VAL A 98 7.27 -2.85 -10.61
CA VAL A 98 7.99 -2.13 -9.57
C VAL A 98 9.44 -1.89 -10.03
N PRO A 99 9.97 -0.66 -9.93
CA PRO A 99 11.33 -0.39 -10.36
C PRO A 99 12.35 -1.20 -9.53
N THR A 100 13.26 -1.88 -10.21
CA THR A 100 14.28 -2.76 -9.61
C THR A 100 15.61 -2.07 -9.32
N LYS A 101 15.69 -0.76 -9.54
CA LYS A 101 16.90 0.04 -9.31
C LYS A 101 16.57 1.26 -8.45
N GLY A 102 17.37 1.44 -7.41
CA GLY A 102 17.18 2.51 -6.42
C GLY A 102 16.01 2.23 -5.47
N SER A 103 15.99 2.93 -4.34
CA SER A 103 14.79 3.01 -3.51
C SER A 103 13.86 4.05 -4.11
N CYS A 104 12.63 3.65 -4.41
CA CYS A 104 11.59 4.53 -4.92
C CYS A 104 10.27 4.22 -4.23
N ASP A 105 9.53 5.27 -3.90
CA ASP A 105 8.14 5.14 -3.48
C ASP A 105 7.31 4.85 -4.74
N VAL A 106 6.45 3.85 -4.67
CA VAL A 106 5.54 3.44 -5.73
C VAL A 106 4.11 3.63 -5.21
N PHE A 107 3.26 4.22 -6.04
CA PHE A 107 1.87 4.46 -5.74
C PHE A 107 0.99 3.60 -6.65
N LEU A 108 0.14 2.80 -6.02
CA LEU A 108 -0.91 2.02 -6.66
C LEU A 108 -2.26 2.70 -6.41
N GLU A 109 -2.92 3.09 -7.48
CA GLU A 109 -4.30 3.57 -7.48
C GLU A 109 -5.19 2.54 -8.17
N ALA A 110 -6.27 2.14 -7.50
CA ALA A 110 -7.17 1.10 -8.00
C ALA A 110 -8.59 1.28 -7.47
N ALA A 111 -9.55 0.56 -8.06
CA ALA A 111 -10.90 0.39 -7.53
C ALA A 111 -11.23 -1.10 -7.40
N PHE A 112 -11.90 -1.50 -6.31
CA PHE A 112 -12.22 -2.90 -6.05
C PHE A 112 -13.17 -3.46 -7.11
N ASN A 113 -12.86 -4.64 -7.64
CA ASN A 113 -13.57 -5.27 -8.77
C ASN A 113 -13.53 -4.45 -10.08
N GLN A 114 -12.56 -3.53 -10.22
CA GLN A 114 -12.25 -2.88 -11.48
C GLN A 114 -10.83 -3.21 -11.91
N GLN A 115 -10.65 -3.92 -13.02
CA GLN A 115 -9.34 -4.38 -13.47
C GLN A 115 -8.35 -3.22 -13.74
N ALA A 116 -8.87 -2.05 -14.10
CA ALA A 116 -8.06 -0.85 -14.30
C ALA A 116 -7.32 -0.48 -12.99
N HIS A 117 -6.04 -0.14 -13.15
CA HIS A 117 -5.20 0.41 -12.09
C HIS A 117 -4.10 1.25 -12.70
N SER A 118 -3.56 2.15 -11.89
CA SER A 118 -2.39 2.94 -12.23
C SER A 118 -1.28 2.63 -11.23
N VAL A 119 -0.08 2.36 -11.74
CA VAL A 119 1.13 2.20 -10.94
C VAL A 119 2.13 3.24 -11.40
N ARG A 120 2.65 4.04 -10.46
CA ARG A 120 3.65 5.06 -10.79
C ARG A 120 4.63 5.27 -9.65
N ALA A 121 5.85 5.66 -9.99
CA ALA A 121 6.79 6.15 -8.98
C ALA A 121 6.32 7.52 -8.46
N LEU A 122 6.47 7.75 -7.16
CA LEU A 122 6.26 9.06 -6.54
C LEU A 122 7.56 9.84 -6.53
N THR A 123 7.45 11.15 -6.77
CA THR A 123 8.54 12.08 -6.50
C THR A 123 8.65 12.40 -5.01
N ASN A 124 9.82 12.84 -4.54
CA ASN A 124 10.01 13.26 -3.15
C ASN A 124 8.99 14.34 -2.71
N LYS A 125 8.63 15.24 -3.62
CA LYS A 125 7.64 16.30 -3.36
C LYS A 125 6.25 15.71 -3.09
N GLU A 126 5.83 14.73 -3.88
CA GLU A 126 4.53 14.06 -3.69
C GLU A 126 4.50 13.24 -2.40
N VAL A 127 5.62 12.57 -2.07
CA VAL A 127 5.75 11.86 -0.79
C VAL A 127 5.59 12.83 0.38
N GLN A 128 6.27 13.97 0.36
CA GLN A 128 6.16 14.99 1.40
C GLN A 128 4.72 15.52 1.53
N GLN A 129 4.11 15.90 0.40
CA GLN A 129 2.74 16.43 0.38
C GLN A 129 1.75 15.44 1.02
N ARG A 130 1.86 14.14 0.72
CA ARG A 130 0.97 13.13 1.32
C ARG A 130 1.23 12.92 2.81
N VAL A 131 2.48 13.00 3.26
CA VAL A 131 2.82 12.95 4.69
C VAL A 131 2.19 14.14 5.43
N GLU A 132 2.30 15.34 4.85
CA GLU A 132 1.73 16.56 5.41
C GLU A 132 0.19 16.52 5.45
N GLU A 133 -0.45 16.09 4.36
CA GLU A 133 -1.92 15.97 4.27
C GLU A 133 -2.47 14.95 5.29
N ARG A 134 -1.73 13.84 5.52
CA ARG A 134 -2.08 12.90 6.58
C ARG A 134 -1.89 13.46 7.97
N ALA A 135 -0.81 14.21 8.21
CA ALA A 135 -0.62 14.88 9.49
C ALA A 135 -1.77 15.87 9.77
N ALA A 136 -2.20 16.62 8.75
CA ALA A 136 -3.33 17.53 8.84
C ALA A 136 -4.67 16.79 9.11
N THR A 137 -4.91 15.67 8.42
CA THR A 137 -6.13 14.85 8.61
C THR A 137 -6.16 14.19 9.99
N ALA A 138 -5.01 13.70 10.48
CA ALA A 138 -4.88 13.15 11.82
C ALA A 138 -5.14 14.22 12.89
N ALA A 139 -4.58 15.42 12.70
CA ALA A 139 -4.84 16.55 13.60
C ALA A 139 -6.32 16.97 13.62
N ALA A 140 -6.97 17.02 12.45
CA ALA A 140 -8.40 17.33 12.35
C ALA A 140 -9.27 16.26 13.03
N THR A 141 -8.92 14.98 12.87
CA THR A 141 -9.63 13.86 13.51
C THR A 141 -9.49 13.92 15.03
N ALA A 142 -8.28 14.18 15.55
CA ALA A 142 -8.03 14.33 16.98
C ALA A 142 -8.80 15.51 17.59
N ALA A 143 -8.88 16.64 16.86
CA ALA A 143 -9.68 17.78 17.27
C ALA A 143 -11.19 17.46 17.33
N ALA A 144 -11.72 16.73 16.34
CA ALA A 144 -13.13 16.33 16.32
C ALA A 144 -13.49 15.40 17.49
N ILE A 145 -12.62 14.44 17.82
CA ILE A 145 -12.82 13.55 18.98
C ILE A 145 -12.82 14.32 20.30
N THR A 146 -11.93 15.32 20.44
CA THR A 146 -11.84 16.16 21.65
C THR A 146 -13.09 17.02 21.82
N ALA A 147 -13.61 17.59 20.73
CA ALA A 147 -14.86 18.37 20.75
C ALA A 147 -16.08 17.50 21.13
N ALA A 148 -16.14 16.26 20.64
CA ALA A 148 -17.23 15.33 20.98
C ALA A 148 -17.19 14.90 22.46
N GLY A 149 -16.01 14.63 23.02
CA GLY A 149 -15.87 14.26 24.43
C GLY A 149 -16.18 15.39 25.42
N THR A 150 -16.21 16.65 24.97
CA THR A 150 -16.54 17.81 25.82
C THR A 150 -18.06 18.03 25.93
N ALA A 151 -18.87 17.42 25.04
CA ALA A 151 -20.32 17.59 25.02
C ALA A 151 -21.11 16.63 25.92
N GLU A 152 -20.50 15.56 26.44
CA GLU A 152 -21.14 14.58 27.35
C GLU A 152 -20.95 14.90 28.85
N ALA A 153 -20.34 16.04 29.20
CA ALA A 153 -20.05 16.43 30.58
C ALA A 153 -20.97 17.55 31.15
N GLN A 154 -22.14 17.79 30.55
CA GLN A 154 -23.12 18.79 31.02
C GLN A 154 -24.47 18.18 31.38
#